data_AF-A0A0F9M1Z0-F1
#
_entry.id   AF-A0A0F9M1Z0-F1
#
_cell.length_a   1.000
_cell.length_b   1.000
_cell.length_c   1.000
_cell.angle_alpha   90.00
_cell.angle_beta   90.00
_cell.angle_gamma   90.00
#
_symmetry.space_group_name_H-M   'P 1'
#
loop_
_entity.id
_entity.type
_entity.pdbx_description
1 polymer ?
#
loop_
_entity_poly.entity_id
_entity_poly.type
_entity_poly.pdbx_seq_one_letter_code
_entity_poly.pdbx_strand_id
1 'polypeptide(L)'
;MVSVSCCFTWDLRLSERLVKEYRDAYPDARVSLGGPVFGLRSNSFEPGRFVREGVTFTSRGCPNNCPWCVVPGREGELRLLPITSGYIVNDNNLLACPRPHIESVVKMLRTQRNPAKLAGGIQASLVKDWHGELFRSIRISEIFLAADHMGAIGPLRKAVRIFKMTRKKLRCYVLIGFEGESI
;
A
#
# COMPACT_ATOMS: atom_id res chain seq x y z
N MET A 1 27.16 4.04 1.66
CA MET A 1 26.38 3.41 0.57
C MET A 1 25.45 4.46 0.00
N VAL A 2 25.39 4.58 -1.32
CA VAL A 2 24.45 5.48 -2.02
C VAL A 2 23.45 4.61 -2.77
N SER A 3 22.15 4.91 -2.64
CA SER A 3 21.10 4.22 -3.39
C SER A 3 20.25 5.22 -4.15
N VAL A 4 20.24 5.10 -5.48
CA VAL A 4 19.38 5.87 -6.37
C VAL A 4 18.14 5.04 -6.67
N SER A 5 16.96 5.56 -6.36
CA SER A 5 15.67 4.92 -6.64
C SER A 5 14.91 5.73 -7.70
N CYS A 6 14.66 5.11 -8.85
CA CYS A 6 13.94 5.71 -9.97
C CYS A 6 12.48 5.26 -9.97
N CYS A 7 11.56 6.22 -9.83
CA CYS A 7 10.11 5.96 -9.79
C CYS A 7 9.47 5.98 -11.17
N PHE A 8 9.91 6.88 -12.05
CA PHE A 8 9.26 7.14 -13.33
C PHE A 8 10.19 6.89 -14.51
N THR A 9 9.63 6.42 -15.62
CA THR A 9 10.39 6.09 -16.83
C THR A 9 11.11 7.28 -17.45
N TRP A 10 10.53 8.48 -17.37
CA TRP A 10 11.16 9.70 -17.88
C TRP A 10 12.40 10.14 -17.08
N ASP A 11 12.57 9.64 -15.84
CA ASP A 11 13.73 9.94 -14.98
C ASP A 11 14.87 8.92 -15.13
N LEU A 12 14.75 7.93 -16.02
CA LEU A 12 15.75 6.85 -16.18
C LEU A 12 17.13 7.41 -16.54
N ARG A 13 17.21 8.27 -17.57
CA ARG A 13 18.48 8.87 -18.01
C ARG A 13 19.15 9.69 -16.91
N LEU A 14 18.36 10.44 -16.13
CA LEU A 14 18.84 11.20 -14.99
C LEU A 14 19.40 10.27 -13.92
N SER A 15 18.69 9.18 -13.61
CA SER A 15 19.08 8.22 -12.59
C SER A 15 20.37 7.48 -12.93
N GLU A 16 20.54 7.09 -14.21
CA GLU A 16 21.77 6.49 -14.73
C GLU A 16 22.95 7.46 -14.64
N ARG A 17 22.74 8.73 -15.01
CA ARG A 17 23.76 9.77 -14.89
C ARG A 17 24.19 9.97 -13.44
N LEU A 18 23.25 10.10 -12.50
CA LEU A 18 23.55 10.27 -11.08
C LEU A 18 24.38 9.10 -10.54
N VAL A 19 24.02 7.87 -10.90
CA VAL A 19 24.77 6.68 -10.47
C VAL A 19 26.22 6.73 -10.95
N LYS A 20 26.46 7.19 -12.19
CA LYS A 20 27.81 7.39 -12.71
C LYS A 20 28.55 8.47 -11.93
N GLU A 21 27.95 9.65 -11.78
CA GLU A 21 28.55 10.78 -11.04
C GLU A 21 28.92 10.40 -9.59
N TYR A 22 28.06 9.66 -8.89
CA TYR A 22 28.36 9.20 -7.53
C TYR A 22 29.49 8.17 -7.47
N ARG A 23 29.62 7.29 -8.48
CA ARG A 23 30.72 6.33 -8.55
C ARG A 23 32.05 7.02 -8.84
N ASP A 24 32.03 8.00 -9.72
CA ASP A 24 33.21 8.78 -10.09
C ASP A 24 33.68 9.65 -8.90
N ALA A 25 32.75 10.29 -8.20
CA ALA A 25 33.06 11.16 -7.06
C ALA A 25 33.45 10.39 -5.77
N TYR A 26 32.95 9.16 -5.59
CA TYR A 26 33.19 8.35 -4.40
C TYR A 26 33.55 6.90 -4.77
N PRO A 27 34.80 6.62 -5.18
CA PRO A 27 35.21 5.30 -5.67
C PRO A 27 34.99 4.15 -4.67
N ASP A 28 35.14 4.42 -3.37
CA ASP A 28 34.94 3.42 -2.30
C ASP A 28 33.47 3.24 -1.91
N ALA A 29 32.56 4.09 -2.41
CA ALA A 29 31.15 4.00 -2.07
C ALA A 29 30.45 2.93 -2.92
N ARG A 30 29.73 2.02 -2.26
CA ARG A 30 28.75 1.16 -2.95
C ARG A 30 27.58 2.00 -3.46
N VAL A 31 27.46 2.15 -4.78
CA VAL A 31 26.37 2.87 -5.47
C VAL A 31 25.44 1.90 -6.21
N SER A 32 24.15 1.92 -5.91
CA SER A 32 23.13 1.09 -6.54
C SER A 32 22.04 1.90 -7.24
N LEU A 33 21.50 1.37 -8.33
CA LEU A 33 20.30 1.85 -9.01
C LEU A 33 19.16 0.84 -8.83
N GLY A 34 17.98 1.31 -8.49
CA GLY A 34 16.77 0.49 -8.43
C GLY A 34 15.52 1.35 -8.49
N GLY A 35 14.40 0.83 -7.99
CA GLY A 35 13.15 1.56 -7.88
C GLY A 35 12.00 0.95 -8.70
N PRO A 36 10.77 1.48 -8.56
CA PRO A 36 9.56 0.94 -9.17
C PRO A 36 9.62 0.80 -10.69
N VAL A 37 10.39 1.65 -11.38
CA VAL A 37 10.49 1.67 -12.84
C VAL A 37 11.02 0.35 -13.42
N PHE A 38 11.85 -0.37 -12.65
CA PHE A 38 12.46 -1.63 -13.06
C PHE A 38 11.54 -2.85 -12.85
N GLY A 39 10.29 -2.63 -12.42
CA GLY A 39 9.32 -3.71 -12.18
C GLY A 39 9.73 -4.66 -11.05
N LEU A 40 10.69 -4.27 -10.21
CA LEU A 40 11.22 -5.13 -9.15
C LEU A 40 10.17 -5.37 -8.06
N ARG A 41 10.06 -6.62 -7.63
CA ARG A 41 9.24 -7.02 -6.49
C ARG A 41 9.78 -6.43 -5.19
N SER A 42 8.90 -5.91 -4.35
CA SER A 42 9.26 -5.49 -3.00
C SER A 42 9.31 -6.72 -2.09
N ASN A 43 10.49 -7.32 -1.92
CA ASN A 43 10.68 -8.50 -1.06
C ASN A 43 10.95 -8.13 0.41
N SER A 44 11.40 -6.91 0.65
CA SER A 44 11.62 -6.36 1.99
C SER A 44 11.10 -4.92 2.03
N PHE A 45 10.99 -4.39 3.25
CA PHE A 45 10.63 -3.01 3.48
C PHE A 45 11.46 -2.42 4.62
N GLU A 46 12.00 -1.24 4.38
CA GLU A 46 12.77 -0.45 5.35
C GLU A 46 12.10 0.92 5.49
N PRO A 47 11.44 1.20 6.63
CA PRO A 47 10.75 2.47 6.86
C PRO A 47 11.68 3.68 6.68
N GLY A 48 11.18 4.73 6.03
CA GLY A 48 11.92 5.98 5.86
C GLY A 48 13.00 5.97 4.76
N ARG A 49 13.32 4.82 4.15
CA ARG A 49 14.41 4.74 3.15
C ARG A 49 14.04 5.33 1.79
N PHE A 50 12.96 4.84 1.17
CA PHE A 50 12.49 5.30 -0.16
C PHE A 50 11.04 5.80 -0.15
N VAL A 51 10.39 5.72 1.00
CA VAL A 51 9.05 6.25 1.23
C VAL A 51 9.10 7.12 2.47
N ARG A 52 8.18 8.09 2.55
CA ARG A 52 8.13 9.00 3.70
C ARG A 52 8.02 8.24 5.02
N GLU A 53 8.56 8.83 6.08
CA GLU A 53 8.42 8.30 7.43
C GLU A 53 6.96 8.11 7.83
N GLY A 54 6.70 7.05 8.59
CA GLY A 54 5.37 6.65 9.03
C GLY A 54 4.60 5.75 8.06
N VAL A 55 5.03 5.62 6.81
CA VAL A 55 4.51 4.58 5.90
C VAL A 55 5.06 3.22 6.29
N THR A 56 4.20 2.21 6.27
CA THR A 56 4.57 0.82 6.48
C THR A 56 3.91 -0.10 5.45
N PHE A 57 4.67 -1.10 4.99
CA PHE A 57 4.18 -2.23 4.21
C PHE A 57 4.30 -3.48 5.08
N THR A 58 3.17 -4.09 5.39
CA THR A 58 3.06 -5.31 6.20
C THR A 58 2.81 -6.54 5.32
N SER A 59 2.34 -6.33 4.11
CA SER A 59 2.19 -7.35 3.06
C SER A 59 2.28 -6.71 1.68
N ARG A 60 2.61 -7.50 0.66
CA ARG A 60 2.65 -7.08 -0.74
C ARG A 60 2.03 -8.16 -1.63
N GLY A 61 1.66 -7.78 -2.85
CA GLY A 61 0.92 -8.67 -3.74
C GLY A 61 -0.57 -8.73 -3.40
N CYS A 62 -1.34 -9.37 -4.28
CA CYS A 62 -2.79 -9.45 -4.15
C CYS A 62 -3.27 -10.70 -4.88
N PRO A 63 -4.20 -11.50 -4.31
CA PRO A 63 -4.73 -12.69 -4.97
C PRO A 63 -5.72 -12.36 -6.10
N ASN A 64 -6.14 -11.11 -6.25
CA ASN A 64 -7.06 -10.70 -7.30
C ASN A 64 -6.30 -10.43 -8.60
N ASN A 65 -6.89 -10.79 -9.74
CA ASN A 65 -6.34 -10.52 -11.07
C ASN A 65 -7.13 -9.42 -11.81
N CYS A 66 -7.38 -8.29 -11.14
CA CYS A 66 -8.17 -7.20 -11.73
C CYS A 66 -7.48 -6.65 -13.01
N PRO A 67 -8.21 -6.43 -14.11
CA PRO A 67 -7.62 -6.10 -15.41
C PRO A 67 -6.96 -4.70 -15.45
N TRP A 68 -7.38 -3.79 -14.57
CA TRP A 68 -6.78 -2.45 -14.42
C TRP A 68 -5.56 -2.40 -13.49
N CYS A 69 -5.25 -3.49 -12.78
CA CYS A 69 -4.29 -3.45 -11.68
C CYS A 69 -2.90 -3.94 -12.09
N VAL A 70 -1.86 -3.17 -11.77
CA VAL A 70 -0.45 -3.56 -12.01
C VAL A 70 0.08 -4.59 -11.00
N VAL A 71 -0.60 -4.76 -9.86
CA VAL A 71 -0.11 -5.58 -8.74
C VAL A 71 0.12 -7.04 -9.12
N PRO A 72 -0.78 -7.75 -9.84
CA PRO A 72 -0.56 -9.15 -10.18
C PRO A 72 0.72 -9.37 -11.01
N GLY A 73 0.95 -8.52 -12.02
CA GLY A 73 2.15 -8.59 -12.85
C GLY A 73 3.43 -8.20 -12.10
N ARG A 74 3.39 -7.10 -11.32
CA ARG A 74 4.58 -6.57 -10.65
C ARG A 74 4.91 -7.30 -9.36
N GLU A 75 3.94 -7.48 -8.48
CA GLU A 75 4.14 -7.99 -7.12
C GLU A 75 3.81 -9.49 -7.01
N GLY A 76 2.91 -10.01 -7.86
CA GLY A 76 2.45 -11.39 -7.80
C GLY A 76 1.49 -11.68 -6.64
N GLU A 77 1.49 -12.95 -6.24
CA GLU A 77 0.68 -13.48 -5.13
C GLU A 77 0.93 -12.74 -3.81
N LEU A 78 -0.08 -12.80 -2.94
CA LEU A 78 -0.01 -12.22 -1.61
C LEU A 78 1.13 -12.85 -0.80
N ARG A 79 1.97 -12.00 -0.24
CA ARG A 79 3.03 -12.39 0.69
C ARG A 79 3.07 -11.46 1.90
N LEU A 80 3.34 -12.05 3.05
CA LEU A 80 3.51 -11.30 4.29
C LEU A 80 4.94 -10.77 4.37
N LEU A 81 5.09 -9.55 4.87
CA LEU A 81 6.37 -8.96 5.22
C LEU A 81 6.51 -8.90 6.75
N PRO A 82 7.74 -8.77 7.27
CA PRO A 82 7.93 -8.39 8.66
C PRO A 82 7.19 -7.09 8.97
N ILE A 83 6.41 -7.08 10.06
CA ILE A 83 5.66 -5.88 10.46
C ILE A 83 6.62 -4.89 11.10
N THR A 84 6.88 -3.79 10.40
CA THR A 84 7.63 -2.65 10.91
C THR A 84 6.70 -1.53 11.40
N SER A 85 7.16 -0.74 12.37
CA SER A 85 6.41 0.40 12.90
C SER A 85 6.04 1.41 11.80
N GLY A 86 4.81 1.89 11.85
CA GLY A 86 4.30 2.95 10.99
C GLY A 86 2.79 3.12 11.20
N TYR A 87 2.28 4.32 10.94
CA TYR A 87 0.87 4.65 11.11
C TYR A 87 0.11 4.75 9.78
N ILE A 88 0.79 4.69 8.63
CA ILE A 88 0.16 4.67 7.31
C ILE A 88 0.41 3.30 6.68
N VAL A 89 -0.59 2.42 6.75
CA VAL A 89 -0.53 1.09 6.13
C VAL A 89 -0.85 1.24 4.65
N ASN A 90 0.09 0.82 3.80
CA ASN A 90 -0.01 0.96 2.36
C ASN A 90 0.19 -0.36 1.61
N ASP A 91 -0.36 -1.43 2.18
CA ASP A 91 -0.40 -2.77 1.60
C ASP A 91 -1.27 -2.80 0.34
N ASN A 92 -0.95 -3.70 -0.60
CA ASN A 92 -1.76 -3.85 -1.80
C ASN A 92 -3.17 -4.37 -1.50
N ASN A 93 -3.32 -5.22 -0.48
CA ASN A 93 -4.62 -5.69 0.00
C ASN A 93 -4.53 -6.25 1.42
N LEU A 94 -4.58 -5.38 2.44
CA LEU A 94 -4.46 -5.79 3.85
C LEU A 94 -5.48 -6.87 4.25
N LEU A 95 -6.71 -6.81 3.72
CA LEU A 95 -7.77 -7.76 4.11
C LEU A 95 -7.68 -9.12 3.41
N ALA A 96 -6.80 -9.27 2.41
CA ALA A 96 -6.46 -10.58 1.87
C ALA A 96 -5.53 -11.36 2.80
N CYS A 97 -4.88 -10.70 3.76
CA CYS A 97 -4.00 -11.37 4.72
C CYS A 97 -4.77 -12.29 5.68
N PRO A 98 -4.12 -13.35 6.21
CA PRO A 98 -4.68 -14.15 7.28
C PRO A 98 -5.01 -13.31 8.51
N ARG A 99 -6.08 -13.68 9.22
CA ARG A 99 -6.55 -12.98 10.43
C ARG A 99 -5.44 -12.71 11.46
N PRO A 100 -4.56 -13.67 11.83
CA PRO A 100 -3.49 -13.42 12.80
C PRO A 100 -2.53 -12.30 12.38
N HIS A 101 -2.29 -12.17 11.06
CA HIS A 101 -1.47 -11.09 10.52
C HIS A 101 -2.18 -9.73 10.68
N ILE A 102 -3.46 -9.64 10.29
CA ILE A 102 -4.26 -8.42 10.45
C ILE A 102 -4.34 -7.97 11.91
N GLU A 103 -4.54 -8.91 12.84
CA GLU A 103 -4.53 -8.65 14.28
C GLU A 103 -3.17 -8.12 14.76
N SER A 104 -2.07 -8.66 14.24
CA SER A 104 -0.70 -8.21 14.53
C SER A 104 -0.43 -6.80 13.98
N VAL A 105 -0.92 -6.49 12.78
CA VAL A 105 -0.85 -5.14 12.22
C VAL A 105 -1.61 -4.16 13.10
N VAL A 106 -2.82 -4.51 13.54
CA VAL A 106 -3.61 -3.64 14.43
C VAL A 106 -2.96 -3.50 15.81
N LYS A 107 -2.32 -4.55 16.33
CA LYS A 107 -1.51 -4.47 17.56
C LYS A 107 -0.38 -3.45 17.40
N MET A 108 0.34 -3.46 16.27
CA MET A 108 1.36 -2.46 15.97
C MET A 108 0.76 -1.05 15.84
N LEU A 109 -0.39 -0.90 15.18
CA LEU A 109 -1.06 0.40 15.03
C LEU A 109 -1.50 1.02 16.37
N ARG A 110 -1.85 0.19 17.37
CA ARG A 110 -2.18 0.66 18.73
C ARG A 110 -1.02 1.40 19.41
N THR A 111 0.22 1.01 19.12
CA THR A 111 1.40 1.60 19.76
C THR A 111 1.85 2.90 19.10
N GLN A 112 1.25 3.28 17.95
CA GLN A 112 1.66 4.45 17.21
C GLN A 112 1.11 5.75 17.84
N ARG A 113 1.95 6.78 17.90
CA ARG A 113 1.57 8.12 18.37
C ARG A 113 0.52 8.77 17.47
N ASN A 114 0.63 8.60 16.16
CA ASN A 114 -0.30 9.15 15.17
C ASN A 114 -1.49 8.20 14.94
N PRO A 115 -2.70 8.72 14.67
CA PRO A 115 -3.83 7.89 14.27
C PRO A 115 -3.54 7.14 12.97
N ALA A 116 -3.92 5.86 12.93
CA ALA A 116 -3.73 5.00 11.79
C ALA A 116 -4.45 5.50 10.54
N LYS A 117 -3.79 5.40 9.38
CA LYS A 117 -4.31 5.65 8.04
C LYS A 117 -4.16 4.38 7.23
N LEU A 118 -5.28 3.80 6.79
CA LEU A 118 -5.30 2.63 5.90
C LEU A 118 -5.39 3.15 4.45
N ALA A 119 -4.21 3.40 3.84
CA ALA A 119 -4.08 4.09 2.55
C ALA A 119 -4.12 3.16 1.33
N GLY A 120 -3.77 1.88 1.51
CA GLY A 120 -3.60 0.91 0.42
C GLY A 120 -4.88 0.50 -0.32
N GLY A 121 -6.05 0.92 0.17
CA GLY A 121 -7.35 0.52 -0.39
C GLY A 121 -7.85 -0.79 0.22
N ILE A 122 -8.81 -0.68 1.13
CA ILE A 122 -9.49 -1.82 1.72
C ILE A 122 -10.47 -2.38 0.70
N GLN A 123 -10.31 -3.66 0.36
CA GLN A 123 -11.28 -4.38 -0.46
C GLN A 123 -12.58 -4.57 0.31
N ALA A 124 -13.62 -3.82 -0.07
CA ALA A 124 -14.89 -3.78 0.66
C ALA A 124 -15.59 -5.16 0.75
N SER A 125 -15.43 -6.01 -0.26
CA SER A 125 -16.02 -7.36 -0.29
C SER A 125 -15.41 -8.34 0.71
N LEU A 126 -14.21 -8.07 1.24
CA LEU A 126 -13.58 -8.88 2.28
C LEU A 126 -13.91 -8.41 3.70
N VAL A 127 -14.62 -7.29 3.84
CA VAL A 127 -14.98 -6.75 5.16
C VAL A 127 -15.99 -7.68 5.85
N LYS A 128 -15.68 -7.99 7.11
CA LYS A 128 -16.42 -8.86 8.03
C LYS A 128 -16.59 -8.13 9.35
N ASP A 129 -17.56 -8.54 10.16
CA ASP A 129 -17.91 -7.82 11.40
C ASP A 129 -16.73 -7.67 12.37
N TRP A 130 -15.91 -8.71 12.50
CA TRP A 130 -14.71 -8.68 13.34
C TRP A 130 -13.67 -7.64 12.89
N HIS A 131 -13.60 -7.31 11.59
CA HIS A 131 -12.75 -6.21 11.12
C HIS A 131 -13.25 -4.87 11.66
N GLY A 132 -14.58 -4.69 11.71
CA GLY A 132 -15.19 -3.51 12.31
C GLY A 132 -14.86 -3.37 13.79
N GLU A 133 -14.94 -4.46 14.54
CA GLU A 133 -14.52 -4.49 15.96
C GLU A 133 -13.06 -4.14 16.14
N LEU A 134 -12.21 -4.78 15.33
CA LEU A 134 -10.77 -4.58 15.39
C LEU A 134 -10.38 -3.15 15.03
N PHE A 135 -10.92 -2.56 13.97
CA PHE A 135 -10.59 -1.19 13.58
C PHE A 135 -11.20 -0.13 14.50
N ARG A 136 -12.35 -0.39 15.12
CA ARG A 136 -12.91 0.51 16.16
C ARG A 136 -12.07 0.54 17.44
N SER A 137 -11.27 -0.49 17.68
CA SER A 137 -10.38 -0.56 18.85
C SER A 137 -9.11 0.31 18.74
N ILE A 138 -8.92 1.01 17.62
CA ILE A 138 -7.74 1.85 17.37
C ILE A 138 -8.11 3.25 16.89
N ARG A 139 -7.22 4.22 17.12
CA ARG A 139 -7.38 5.58 16.59
C ARG A 139 -7.11 5.56 15.09
N ILE A 140 -8.16 5.79 14.30
CA ILE A 140 -8.06 5.90 12.83
C ILE A 140 -8.36 7.33 12.40
N SER A 141 -7.48 7.86 11.54
CA SER A 141 -7.67 9.11 10.81
C SER A 141 -8.48 8.87 9.54
N GLU A 142 -8.04 7.94 8.69
CA GLU A 142 -8.66 7.66 7.39
C GLU A 142 -8.62 6.17 7.03
N ILE A 143 -9.70 5.67 6.42
CA ILE A 143 -9.75 4.38 5.72
C ILE A 143 -10.15 4.65 4.27
N PHE A 144 -9.30 4.22 3.35
CA PHE A 144 -9.60 4.20 1.93
C PHE A 144 -10.22 2.85 1.56
N LEU A 145 -11.38 2.87 0.93
CA LEU A 145 -12.07 1.70 0.39
C LEU A 145 -11.95 1.70 -1.14
N ALA A 146 -11.81 0.53 -1.75
CA ALA A 146 -11.82 0.41 -3.21
C ALA A 146 -13.26 0.22 -3.73
N ALA A 147 -13.63 0.98 -4.76
CA ALA A 147 -14.90 0.88 -5.47
C ALA A 147 -14.68 1.11 -6.98
N ASP A 148 -13.89 0.23 -7.59
CA ASP A 148 -13.42 0.39 -8.98
C ASP A 148 -14.47 0.04 -10.05
N HIS A 149 -15.58 -0.60 -9.67
CA HIS A 149 -16.65 -0.98 -10.60
C HIS A 149 -18.01 -1.00 -9.89
N MET A 150 -19.11 -0.94 -10.65
CA MET A 150 -20.47 -0.86 -10.10
C MET A 150 -20.83 -2.02 -9.15
N GLY A 151 -20.29 -3.20 -9.38
CA GLY A 151 -20.48 -4.37 -8.49
C GLY A 151 -19.88 -4.18 -7.10
N ALA A 152 -18.93 -3.27 -6.91
CA ALA A 152 -18.31 -2.98 -5.62
C ALA A 152 -19.20 -2.12 -4.71
N ILE A 153 -20.23 -1.46 -5.23
CA ILE A 153 -21.08 -0.52 -4.47
C ILE A 153 -21.87 -1.22 -3.35
N GLY A 154 -22.41 -2.42 -3.61
CA GLY A 154 -23.10 -3.22 -2.60
C GLY A 154 -22.19 -3.58 -1.41
N PRO A 155 -21.04 -4.24 -1.66
CA PRO A 155 -20.00 -4.48 -0.67
C PRO A 155 -19.53 -3.21 0.07
N LEU A 156 -19.34 -2.09 -0.64
CA LEU A 156 -18.95 -0.82 -0.05
C LEU A 156 -19.95 -0.34 0.99
N ARG A 157 -21.25 -0.35 0.67
CA ARG A 157 -22.33 0.01 1.61
C ARG A 157 -22.31 -0.89 2.84
N LYS A 158 -22.09 -2.19 2.68
CA LYS A 158 -21.95 -3.14 3.79
C LYS A 158 -20.74 -2.80 4.67
N ALA A 159 -19.58 -2.59 4.07
CA ALA A 159 -18.35 -2.24 4.78
C ALA A 159 -18.49 -0.96 5.61
N VAL A 160 -19.09 0.08 5.05
CA VAL A 160 -19.36 1.34 5.76
C VAL A 160 -20.23 1.13 7.00
N ARG A 161 -21.28 0.29 6.90
CA ARG A 161 -22.15 -0.06 8.04
C ARG A 161 -21.39 -0.84 9.12
N ILE A 162 -20.49 -1.74 8.73
CA ILE A 162 -19.67 -2.53 9.66
C ILE A 162 -18.68 -1.64 10.43
N PHE A 163 -18.00 -0.73 9.74
CA PHE A 163 -17.01 0.14 10.37
C PHE A 163 -17.62 1.14 11.34
N LYS A 164 -18.88 1.58 11.11
CA LYS A 164 -19.58 2.57 11.95
C LYS A 164 -18.76 3.84 12.20
N MET A 165 -17.99 4.28 11.21
CA MET A 165 -17.13 5.47 11.30
C MET A 165 -17.84 6.69 10.74
N THR A 166 -17.43 7.87 11.20
CA THR A 166 -17.92 9.13 10.64
C THR A 166 -17.45 9.30 9.20
N ARG A 167 -18.28 9.94 8.36
CA ARG A 167 -17.95 10.22 6.94
C ARG A 167 -16.59 10.90 6.76
N LYS A 168 -16.17 11.75 7.72
CA LYS A 168 -14.87 12.44 7.69
C LYS A 168 -13.67 11.48 7.70
N LYS A 169 -13.82 10.23 8.17
CA LYS A 169 -12.78 9.21 8.21
C LYS A 169 -12.81 8.24 7.02
N LEU A 170 -13.90 8.24 6.25
CA LEU A 170 -14.08 7.31 5.14
C LEU A 170 -13.64 8.00 3.84
N ARG A 171 -12.90 7.26 3.02
CA ARG A 171 -12.43 7.66 1.68
C ARG A 171 -12.72 6.52 0.72
N CYS A 172 -12.83 6.84 -0.56
CA CYS A 172 -13.08 5.86 -1.60
C CYS A 172 -12.16 6.13 -2.78
N TYR A 173 -11.45 5.11 -3.25
CA TYR A 173 -10.90 5.10 -4.60
C TYR A 173 -12.00 4.68 -5.56
N VAL A 174 -12.13 5.41 -6.66
CA VAL A 174 -13.09 5.16 -7.73
C VAL A 174 -12.31 5.18 -9.03
N LEU A 175 -12.48 4.15 -9.83
CA LEU A 175 -11.95 4.08 -11.19
C LEU A 175 -13.03 4.59 -12.14
N ILE A 176 -12.64 5.45 -13.08
CA ILE A 176 -13.52 6.01 -14.10
C ILE A 176 -12.86 5.88 -15.47
N GLY A 177 -13.64 5.65 -16.52
CA GLY A 177 -13.16 5.63 -17.90
C GLY A 177 -12.38 4.36 -18.26
N PHE A 178 -12.58 3.27 -17.53
CA PHE A 178 -11.99 1.98 -17.85
C PHE A 178 -12.85 1.25 -18.91
N GLU A 179 -12.19 0.61 -19.90
CA GLU A 179 -12.86 -0.15 -20.98
C GLU A 179 -14.00 0.59 -21.72
N GLY A 180 -13.83 1.89 -21.95
CA GLY A 180 -14.78 2.68 -22.75
C GLY A 180 -16.01 3.15 -21.99
N GLU A 181 -15.97 3.15 -20.66
CA GLU A 181 -16.98 3.79 -19.83
C GLU A 181 -17.20 5.26 -20.25
N SER A 182 -18.44 5.60 -20.56
CA SER A 182 -18.87 6.95 -20.96
C SER A 182 -19.59 7.68 -19.83
N ILE A 183 -19.71 9.00 -19.96
CA ILE A 183 -20.42 9.91 -19.02
C ILE A 183 -21.93 9.63 -19.04
#